data_AF-A0A6I9T2A0-F1
#
_entry.id   AF-A0A6I9T2A0-F1
#
_cell.length_a   1.000
_cell.length_b   1.000
_cell.length_c   1.000
_cell.angle_alpha   90.00
_cell.angle_beta   90.00
_cell.angle_gamma   90.00
#
_symmetry.space_group_name_H-M   'P 1'
#
loop_
_entity.id
_entity.type
_entity.pdbx_description
1 polymer ?
#
loop_
_entity_poly.entity_id
_entity_poly.type
_entity_poly.pdbx_seq_one_letter_code
_entity_poly.pdbx_strand_id
1 'polypeptide(L)'
;MEATLFNFPSSKPPLPSSAALSLKSHFSNPFFTTTHRRKFSPKTPSLPNIQAAISRTKKEETVEKVKQELEGCHLIAGIGYKGLTVQQFQELRTQLPETSKLLVAKNTLVLKAIEGTKWEALKPCMKGMNAWLFVHSEEIPAALKPYRTFQKEKKLEDNDFTGAVFEGKFYGPEEFKALENLPTRAEVYAQFLGALKGPASAVVGTIQAPARDLIMVLQAYCKKLEEEGAGQ
;
A
#
# COMPACT_ATOMS: atom_id res chain seq x y z
N MET A 1 57.92 -8.14 -43.55
CA MET A 1 58.50 -9.24 -44.34
C MET A 1 57.78 -10.51 -43.92
N GLU A 2 57.13 -11.18 -44.89
CA GLU A 2 56.56 -12.56 -44.87
C GLU A 2 55.36 -12.81 -43.92
N ALA A 3 54.10 -13.11 -44.32
CA ALA A 3 53.47 -14.02 -45.30
C ALA A 3 53.79 -15.51 -45.00
N THR A 4 52.87 -16.37 -44.55
CA THR A 4 51.79 -17.02 -45.33
C THR A 4 51.02 -17.99 -44.39
N LEU A 5 49.69 -17.89 -44.24
CA LEU A 5 48.60 -18.59 -44.97
C LEU A 5 48.47 -20.11 -44.75
N PHE A 6 47.49 -20.50 -43.92
CA PHE A 6 46.73 -21.76 -44.05
C PHE A 6 45.27 -21.40 -44.34
N ASN A 7 44.83 -21.58 -45.59
CA ASN A 7 43.44 -21.48 -46.01
C ASN A 7 43.19 -22.61 -47.03
N PHE A 8 42.29 -23.54 -46.71
CA PHE A 8 41.91 -24.64 -47.60
C PHE A 8 40.54 -24.34 -48.26
N PRO A 9 40.45 -24.34 -49.60
CA PRO A 9 39.21 -24.02 -50.32
C PRO A 9 38.33 -25.25 -50.59
N SER A 10 37.03 -24.98 -50.74
CA SER A 10 36.00 -25.93 -51.15
C SER A 10 36.10 -26.31 -52.64
N SER A 11 35.71 -27.54 -53.00
CA SER A 11 35.07 -27.79 -54.31
C SER A 11 34.23 -29.07 -54.31
N LYS A 12 32.98 -28.94 -54.79
CA LYS A 12 32.04 -30.03 -55.14
C LYS A 12 32.51 -30.77 -56.42
N PRO A 13 32.02 -32.00 -56.66
CA PRO A 13 31.82 -32.51 -58.01
C PRO A 13 30.36 -32.93 -58.33
N PRO A 14 30.01 -33.10 -59.63
CA PRO A 14 28.64 -32.93 -60.16
C PRO A 14 27.89 -34.23 -60.54
N LEU A 15 26.60 -34.05 -60.89
CA LEU A 15 25.61 -35.04 -61.37
C LEU A 15 25.91 -35.61 -62.78
N PRO A 16 25.30 -36.77 -63.12
CA PRO A 16 24.92 -37.10 -64.50
C PRO A 16 23.40 -37.25 -64.71
N SER A 17 23.00 -37.09 -65.98
CA SER A 17 21.67 -36.87 -66.53
C SER A 17 20.99 -38.12 -67.12
N SER A 18 19.67 -38.18 -66.96
CA SER A 18 18.58 -38.69 -67.83
C SER A 18 18.52 -40.14 -68.38
N ALA A 19 17.32 -40.71 -68.15
CA ALA A 19 16.47 -41.53 -69.02
C ALA A 19 16.73 -43.05 -69.15
N ALA A 20 15.80 -43.87 -68.65
CA ALA A 20 14.75 -44.50 -69.47
C ALA A 20 13.85 -45.43 -68.62
N LEU A 21 12.61 -45.58 -69.08
CA LEU A 21 11.49 -46.34 -68.52
C LEU A 21 11.71 -47.87 -68.46
N SER A 22 11.03 -48.55 -67.52
CA SER A 22 9.87 -49.43 -67.82
C SER A 22 9.68 -50.64 -66.86
N LEU A 23 8.46 -50.74 -66.31
CA LEU A 23 7.66 -51.94 -65.99
C LEU A 23 8.29 -53.16 -65.29
N LYS A 24 7.83 -53.46 -64.06
CA LYS A 24 6.81 -54.52 -63.78
C LYS A 24 6.57 -54.71 -62.27
N SER A 25 5.31 -55.00 -61.98
CA SER A 25 4.66 -55.34 -60.72
C SER A 25 5.31 -56.49 -59.93
N HIS A 26 5.35 -56.37 -58.60
CA HIS A 26 4.79 -57.39 -57.69
C HIS A 26 4.52 -56.79 -56.31
N PHE A 27 3.23 -56.66 -55.98
CA PHE A 27 2.71 -56.30 -54.68
C PHE A 27 2.81 -57.54 -53.77
N SER A 28 3.64 -57.48 -52.73
CA SER A 28 3.64 -58.49 -51.66
C SER A 28 3.53 -57.77 -50.31
N ASN A 29 2.44 -58.05 -49.59
CA ASN A 29 2.06 -57.40 -48.33
C ASN A 29 2.99 -57.82 -47.17
N PRO A 30 3.59 -56.88 -46.42
CA PRO A 30 4.30 -57.18 -45.18
C PRO A 30 3.40 -56.91 -43.96
N PHE A 31 2.22 -57.54 -43.91
CA PHE A 31 1.29 -57.41 -42.77
C PHE A 31 1.31 -58.63 -41.86
N PHE A 32 2.50 -58.98 -41.35
CA PHE A 32 2.61 -59.86 -40.17
C PHE A 32 3.92 -59.52 -39.45
N THR A 33 3.87 -58.56 -38.54
CA THR A 33 4.94 -58.35 -37.54
C THR A 33 4.34 -58.36 -36.14
N THR A 34 4.78 -59.37 -35.38
CA THR A 34 4.79 -59.54 -33.92
C THR A 34 4.24 -58.37 -33.10
N THR A 35 3.09 -58.61 -32.46
CA THR A 35 2.52 -57.74 -31.42
C THR A 35 3.25 -57.98 -30.09
N HIS A 36 4.37 -57.30 -29.85
CA HIS A 36 5.00 -57.30 -28.54
C HIS A 36 4.19 -56.38 -27.61
N ARG A 37 3.27 -56.95 -26.82
CA ARG A 37 2.48 -56.23 -25.81
C ARG A 37 3.41 -55.75 -24.69
N ARG A 38 3.98 -54.54 -24.82
CA ARG A 38 4.73 -53.89 -23.75
C ARG A 38 3.77 -53.64 -22.57
N LYS A 39 4.07 -54.23 -21.41
CA LYS A 39 3.37 -53.95 -20.15
C LYS A 39 3.59 -52.47 -19.82
N PHE A 40 2.54 -51.67 -19.94
CA PHE A 40 2.54 -50.27 -19.53
C PHE A 40 2.44 -50.25 -18.00
N SER A 41 3.55 -49.97 -17.29
CA SER A 41 3.44 -49.62 -15.87
C SER A 41 3.02 -48.15 -15.79
N PRO A 42 2.03 -47.79 -14.95
CA PRO A 42 1.68 -46.40 -14.76
C PRO A 42 2.85 -45.72 -14.02
N LYS A 43 3.54 -44.80 -14.69
CA LYS A 43 4.43 -43.86 -14.00
C LYS A 43 3.55 -43.04 -13.05
N THR A 44 3.64 -43.29 -11.75
CA THR A 44 3.11 -42.35 -10.75
C THR A 44 3.75 -41.00 -10.99
N PRO A 45 2.99 -39.92 -11.20
CA PRO A 45 3.56 -38.59 -11.34
C PRO A 45 4.19 -38.23 -9.98
N SER A 46 5.52 -38.26 -9.92
CA SER A 46 6.26 -37.69 -8.81
C SER A 46 5.89 -36.22 -8.71
N LEU A 47 5.28 -35.80 -7.60
CA LEU A 47 4.97 -34.41 -7.35
C LEU A 47 6.26 -33.59 -7.50
N PRO A 48 6.23 -32.44 -8.19
CA PRO A 48 7.42 -31.62 -8.34
C PRO A 48 7.90 -31.22 -6.94
N ASN A 49 9.19 -31.41 -6.68
CA ASN A 49 9.81 -31.05 -5.41
C ASN A 49 9.78 -29.50 -5.28
N ILE A 50 8.81 -28.96 -4.53
CA ILE A 50 8.65 -27.51 -4.34
C ILE A 50 9.73 -27.02 -3.38
N GLN A 51 10.95 -26.82 -3.89
CA GLN A 51 12.10 -26.34 -3.09
C GLN A 51 12.00 -24.85 -2.70
N ALA A 52 11.14 -24.08 -3.36
CA ALA A 52 11.03 -22.62 -3.15
C ALA A 52 9.90 -22.19 -2.18
N ALA A 53 9.19 -23.13 -1.55
CA ALA A 53 8.13 -22.79 -0.61
C ALA A 53 8.70 -22.34 0.75
N ILE A 54 8.23 -21.21 1.26
CA ILE A 54 8.56 -20.75 2.61
C ILE A 54 8.08 -21.80 3.62
N SER A 55 8.99 -22.25 4.48
CA SER A 55 8.72 -23.24 5.54
C SER A 55 7.66 -22.74 6.53
N ARG A 56 7.07 -23.66 7.31
CA ARG A 56 6.07 -23.30 8.33
C ARG A 56 6.69 -22.43 9.42
N THR A 57 7.88 -22.80 9.90
CA THR A 57 8.65 -22.04 10.89
C THR A 57 8.87 -20.59 10.47
N LYS A 58 9.31 -20.34 9.23
CA LYS A 58 9.53 -18.96 8.74
C LYS A 58 8.23 -18.16 8.61
N LYS A 59 7.09 -18.82 8.33
CA LYS A 59 5.77 -18.17 8.32
C LYS A 59 5.32 -17.82 9.73
N GLU A 60 5.59 -18.67 10.71
CA GLU A 60 5.32 -18.42 12.13
C GLU A 60 6.14 -17.22 12.62
N GLU A 61 7.44 -17.19 12.35
CA GLU A 61 8.30 -16.02 12.64
C GLU A 61 7.76 -14.73 11.99
N THR A 62 7.23 -14.83 10.76
CA THR A 62 6.64 -13.67 10.08
C THR A 62 5.35 -13.21 10.77
N VAL A 63 4.52 -14.15 11.25
CA VAL A 63 3.32 -13.83 12.02
C VAL A 63 3.68 -13.19 13.35
N GLU A 64 4.71 -13.68 14.04
CA GLU A 64 5.21 -13.09 15.28
C GLU A 64 5.72 -11.67 15.07
N LYS A 65 6.50 -11.41 14.02
CA LYS A 65 6.92 -10.05 13.65
C LYS A 65 5.74 -9.14 13.42
N VAL A 66 4.73 -9.59 12.67
CA VAL A 66 3.51 -8.79 12.45
C VAL A 66 2.79 -8.53 13.78
N LYS A 67 2.71 -9.52 14.69
CA LYS A 67 2.13 -9.33 16.03
C LYS A 67 2.88 -8.29 16.87
N GLN A 68 4.21 -8.27 16.81
CA GLN A 68 5.01 -7.26 17.50
C GLN A 68 4.75 -5.85 16.95
N GLU A 69 4.66 -5.71 15.63
CA GLU A 69 4.34 -4.42 15.03
C GLU A 69 2.91 -3.97 15.35
N LEU A 70 2.00 -4.94 15.47
CA LEU A 70 0.63 -4.73 15.86
C LEU A 70 0.54 -4.20 17.31
N GLU A 71 1.18 -4.84 18.29
CA GLU A 71 1.11 -4.46 19.72
C GLU A 71 1.44 -2.98 20.00
N GLY A 72 2.38 -2.41 19.25
CA GLY A 72 2.79 -1.01 19.36
C GLY A 72 2.10 -0.07 18.38
N CYS A 73 1.07 -0.51 17.64
CA CYS A 73 0.39 0.33 16.65
C CYS A 73 -0.94 0.88 17.17
N HIS A 74 -1.22 2.14 16.83
CA HIS A 74 -2.51 2.78 17.10
C HIS A 74 -3.45 2.72 15.89
N LEU A 75 -2.87 2.73 14.69
CA LEU A 75 -3.60 2.68 13.43
C LEU A 75 -2.97 1.66 12.47
N ILE A 76 -3.84 0.93 11.77
CA ILE A 76 -3.50 0.06 10.65
C ILE A 76 -4.26 0.52 9.41
N ALA A 77 -3.55 0.69 8.30
CA ALA A 77 -4.17 0.97 7.00
C ALA A 77 -3.85 -0.15 6.00
N GLY A 78 -4.87 -0.59 5.27
CA GLY A 78 -4.77 -1.54 4.16
C GLY A 78 -4.72 -0.80 2.82
N ILE A 79 -3.68 -1.07 2.03
CA ILE A 79 -3.38 -0.37 0.78
C ILE A 79 -3.30 -1.38 -0.37
N GLY A 80 -4.15 -1.20 -1.38
CA GLY A 80 -4.00 -1.86 -2.68
C GLY A 80 -2.75 -1.37 -3.42
N TYR A 81 -1.87 -2.26 -3.87
CA TYR A 81 -0.63 -1.87 -4.56
C TYR A 81 -0.49 -2.41 -6.00
N LYS A 82 -1.60 -2.72 -6.66
CA LYS A 82 -1.60 -3.23 -8.04
C LYS A 82 -1.12 -2.15 -9.01
N GLY A 83 -0.15 -2.49 -9.86
CA GLY A 83 0.35 -1.58 -10.92
C GLY A 83 1.35 -0.52 -10.46
N LEU A 84 1.87 -0.58 -9.23
CA LEU A 84 2.92 0.33 -8.76
C LEU A 84 4.31 -0.15 -9.22
N THR A 85 5.14 0.80 -9.68
CA THR A 85 6.55 0.50 -9.99
C THR A 85 7.41 0.52 -8.72
N VAL A 86 8.58 -0.13 -8.78
CA VAL A 86 9.50 -0.21 -7.62
C VAL A 86 9.97 1.17 -7.18
N GLN A 87 10.24 2.08 -8.12
CA GLN A 87 10.63 3.47 -7.82
C GLN A 87 9.53 4.19 -7.03
N GLN A 88 8.28 4.01 -7.44
CA GLN A 88 7.13 4.61 -6.75
C GLN A 88 6.94 4.05 -5.34
N PHE A 89 7.20 2.75 -5.13
CA PHE A 89 7.15 2.15 -3.81
C PHE A 89 8.29 2.67 -2.91
N GLN A 90 9.45 2.98 -3.51
CA GLN A 90 10.58 3.55 -2.78
C GLN A 90 10.33 5.01 -2.39
N GLU A 91 9.76 5.82 -3.30
CA GLU A 91 9.27 7.18 -2.98
C GLU A 91 8.29 7.15 -1.81
N LEU A 92 7.32 6.24 -1.83
CA LEU A 92 6.34 6.10 -0.76
C LEU A 92 7.00 5.74 0.58
N ARG A 93 8.00 4.84 0.57
CA ARG A 93 8.77 4.53 1.80
C ARG A 93 9.56 5.72 2.34
N THR A 94 10.08 6.58 1.47
CA THR A 94 10.81 7.79 1.88
C THR A 94 9.88 8.89 2.39
N GLN A 95 8.68 9.00 1.84
CA GLN A 95 7.68 9.99 2.24
C GLN A 95 6.98 9.62 3.56
N LEU A 96 6.93 8.33 3.89
CA LEU A 96 6.41 7.85 5.16
C LEU A 96 7.35 8.24 6.30
N PRO A 97 6.82 8.71 7.45
CA PRO A 97 7.63 9.02 8.61
C PRO A 97 8.27 7.74 9.17
N GLU A 98 9.44 7.87 9.80
CA GLU A 98 10.16 6.75 10.45
C GLU A 98 9.32 6.05 11.54
N THR A 99 8.30 6.74 12.06
CA THR A 99 7.34 6.22 13.03
C THR A 99 6.28 5.31 12.43
N SER A 100 6.24 5.17 11.10
CA SER A 100 5.33 4.29 10.39
C SER A 100 6.10 3.21 9.63
N LYS A 101 5.58 1.98 9.66
CA LYS A 101 6.19 0.84 8.99
C LYS A 101 5.25 0.29 7.94
N LEU A 102 5.78 0.15 6.72
CA LEU A 102 5.07 -0.42 5.60
C LEU A 102 5.53 -1.85 5.37
N LEU A 103 4.64 -2.82 5.61
CA LEU A 103 4.89 -4.24 5.39
C LEU A 103 3.93 -4.83 4.38
N VAL A 104 4.49 -5.55 3.42
CA VAL A 104 3.72 -6.36 2.47
C VAL A 104 3.67 -7.77 3.02
N ALA A 105 2.48 -8.23 3.43
CA ALA A 105 2.30 -9.54 4.05
C ALA A 105 1.10 -10.26 3.45
N LYS A 106 1.20 -11.61 3.36
CA LYS A 106 0.11 -12.44 2.85
C LYS A 106 -1.11 -12.32 3.79
N ASN A 107 -2.29 -12.15 3.20
CA ASN A 107 -3.55 -11.95 3.92
C ASN A 107 -3.81 -13.01 5.00
N THR A 108 -3.55 -14.28 4.70
CA THR A 108 -3.71 -15.37 5.70
C THR A 108 -2.77 -15.25 6.90
N LEU A 109 -1.57 -14.69 6.73
CA LEU A 109 -0.63 -14.48 7.84
C LEU A 109 -1.11 -13.34 8.73
N VAL A 110 -1.60 -12.26 8.13
CA VAL A 110 -2.16 -11.12 8.87
C VAL A 110 -3.46 -11.51 9.58
N LEU A 111 -4.30 -12.32 8.95
CA LEU A 111 -5.51 -12.86 9.58
C LEU A 111 -5.16 -13.61 10.88
N LYS A 112 -4.16 -14.49 10.85
CA LYS A 112 -3.65 -15.20 12.05
C LYS A 112 -2.98 -14.29 13.08
N ALA A 113 -2.42 -13.16 12.64
CA ALA A 113 -1.82 -12.19 13.55
C ALA A 113 -2.88 -11.37 14.29
N ILE A 114 -4.02 -11.12 13.64
CA ILE A 114 -5.10 -10.27 14.13
C ILE A 114 -6.15 -11.06 14.94
N GLU A 115 -6.31 -12.36 14.70
CA GLU A 115 -7.15 -13.23 15.54
C GLU A 115 -6.77 -13.10 17.03
N GLY A 116 -7.72 -12.68 17.87
CA GLY A 116 -7.51 -12.45 19.30
C GLY A 116 -7.04 -11.04 19.68
N THR A 117 -6.97 -10.11 18.72
CA THR A 117 -6.61 -8.69 18.98
C THR A 117 -7.78 -7.74 18.71
N LYS A 118 -7.63 -6.46 19.07
CA LYS A 118 -8.65 -5.43 18.82
C LYS A 118 -8.86 -5.09 17.34
N TRP A 119 -8.03 -5.61 16.44
CA TRP A 119 -8.06 -5.28 15.01
C TRP A 119 -8.86 -6.26 14.15
N GLU A 120 -9.63 -7.17 14.75
CA GLU A 120 -10.45 -8.14 14.00
C GLU A 120 -11.43 -7.50 13.01
N ALA A 121 -11.79 -6.24 13.23
CA ALA A 121 -12.59 -5.42 12.30
C ALA A 121 -11.95 -5.26 10.91
N LEU A 122 -10.66 -5.61 10.74
CA LEU A 122 -9.92 -5.52 9.46
C LEU A 122 -10.13 -6.72 8.53
N LYS A 123 -10.73 -7.82 9.01
CA LYS A 123 -11.00 -9.04 8.22
C LYS A 123 -11.63 -8.79 6.84
N PRO A 124 -12.65 -7.92 6.65
CA PRO A 124 -13.26 -7.70 5.34
C PRO A 124 -12.30 -7.07 4.31
N CYS A 125 -11.32 -6.29 4.77
CA CYS A 125 -10.33 -5.62 3.93
C CYS A 125 -9.23 -6.55 3.44
N MET A 126 -9.15 -7.78 3.96
CA MET A 126 -8.10 -8.72 3.60
C MET A 126 -8.35 -9.43 2.25
N LYS A 127 -9.13 -8.84 1.35
CA LYS A 127 -9.39 -9.36 0.01
C LYS A 127 -8.53 -8.61 -1.00
N GLY A 128 -7.87 -9.33 -1.90
CA GLY A 128 -7.00 -8.74 -2.92
C GLY A 128 -5.53 -8.55 -2.47
N MET A 129 -4.82 -7.66 -3.17
CA MET A 129 -3.41 -7.38 -2.97
C MET A 129 -3.24 -6.27 -1.94
N ASN A 130 -2.89 -6.62 -0.69
CA ASN A 130 -2.78 -5.63 0.39
C ASN A 130 -1.34 -5.44 0.89
N ALA A 131 -0.93 -4.19 0.99
CA ALA A 131 0.16 -3.73 1.81
C ALA A 131 -0.43 -3.15 3.11
N TRP A 132 0.24 -3.40 4.23
CA TRP A 132 -0.20 -2.94 5.55
C TRP A 132 0.72 -1.84 6.03
N LEU A 133 0.13 -0.72 6.39
CA LEU A 133 0.81 0.39 7.03
C LEU A 133 0.48 0.36 8.53
N PHE A 134 1.52 0.18 9.35
CA PHE A 134 1.45 0.23 10.80
C PHE A 134 1.95 1.60 11.26
N VAL A 135 1.15 2.30 12.06
CA VAL A 135 1.53 3.61 12.62
C VAL A 135 1.73 3.44 14.12
N HIS A 136 2.98 3.60 14.58
CA HIS A 136 3.35 3.45 16.00
C HIS A 136 3.23 4.74 16.80
N SER A 137 3.20 5.89 16.13
CA SER A 137 3.03 7.19 16.78
C SER A 137 1.55 7.57 16.83
N GLU A 138 1.18 8.37 17.82
CA GLU A 138 -0.14 9.01 17.95
C GLU A 138 -0.44 9.97 16.78
N GLU A 139 0.58 10.35 16.00
CA GLU A 139 0.45 11.21 14.82
C GLU A 139 -0.05 10.46 13.58
N ILE A 140 -1.28 9.98 13.68
CA ILE A 140 -2.04 9.36 12.58
C ILE A 140 -2.06 10.19 11.30
N PRO A 141 -2.39 11.50 11.31
CA PRO A 141 -2.50 12.27 10.07
C PRO A 141 -1.17 12.39 9.32
N ALA A 142 -0.03 12.30 10.01
CA ALA A 142 1.29 12.41 9.40
C ALA A 142 1.61 11.22 8.49
N ALA A 143 1.10 10.02 8.79
CA ALA A 143 1.26 8.85 7.94
C ALA A 143 0.24 8.80 6.79
N LEU A 144 -0.97 9.36 7.01
CA LEU A 144 -2.06 9.31 6.03
C LEU A 144 -1.98 10.40 4.96
N LYS A 145 -1.49 11.61 5.30
CA LYS A 145 -1.33 12.73 4.36
C LYS A 145 -0.41 12.37 3.17
N PRO A 146 0.80 11.82 3.39
CA PRO A 146 1.68 11.39 2.29
C PRO A 146 1.06 10.33 1.40
N TYR A 147 0.31 9.40 2.00
CA TYR A 147 -0.36 8.36 1.24
C TYR A 147 -1.46 8.93 0.34
N ARG A 148 -2.23 9.92 0.81
CA ARG A 148 -3.24 10.57 -0.05
C ARG A 148 -2.65 11.49 -1.10
N THR A 149 -1.58 12.22 -0.79
CA THR A 149 -0.87 12.99 -1.83
C THR A 149 -0.37 12.04 -2.92
N PHE A 150 0.17 10.89 -2.53
CA PHE A 150 0.56 9.85 -3.46
C PHE A 150 -0.61 9.29 -4.30
N GLN A 151 -1.79 9.06 -3.69
CA GLN A 151 -3.00 8.68 -4.42
C GLN A 151 -3.41 9.76 -5.45
N LYS A 152 -3.40 11.04 -5.04
CA LYS A 152 -3.80 12.17 -5.89
C LYS A 152 -2.82 12.43 -7.04
N GLU A 153 -1.52 12.37 -6.76
CA GLU A 153 -0.45 12.62 -7.74
C GLU A 153 -0.47 11.57 -8.85
N LYS A 154 -0.68 10.31 -8.49
CA LYS A 154 -0.58 9.23 -9.47
C LYS A 154 -1.83 9.01 -10.29
N LYS A 155 -3.01 9.52 -9.87
CA LYS A 155 -4.30 9.34 -10.58
C LYS A 155 -4.45 7.93 -11.18
N LEU A 156 -3.91 6.93 -10.48
CA LEU A 156 -3.97 5.55 -10.92
C LEU A 156 -5.28 5.04 -10.36
N GLU A 157 -6.20 4.74 -11.28
CA GLU A 157 -7.56 4.26 -11.04
C GLU A 157 -7.64 3.02 -10.10
N ASP A 158 -6.50 2.41 -9.76
CA ASP A 158 -6.38 1.13 -9.04
C ASP A 158 -5.70 1.22 -7.65
N ASN A 159 -5.49 2.40 -7.04
CA ASN A 159 -5.06 2.46 -5.63
C ASN A 159 -6.30 2.38 -4.71
N ASP A 160 -6.94 1.21 -4.77
CA ASP A 160 -8.13 0.88 -4.01
C ASP A 160 -7.73 0.80 -2.54
N PHE A 161 -7.95 1.92 -1.83
CA PHE A 161 -7.73 1.97 -0.40
C PHE A 161 -8.74 1.04 0.27
N THR A 162 -8.25 -0.09 0.76
CA THR A 162 -9.12 -1.15 1.26
C THR A 162 -9.78 -0.79 2.58
N GLY A 163 -9.17 0.12 3.35
CA GLY A 163 -9.71 0.65 4.61
C GLY A 163 -8.64 0.83 5.69
N ALA A 164 -8.98 1.58 6.74
CA ALA A 164 -8.16 1.71 7.95
C ALA A 164 -8.90 1.19 9.18
N VAL A 165 -8.16 0.75 10.18
CA VAL A 165 -8.69 0.49 11.52
C VAL A 165 -7.97 1.40 12.49
N PHE A 166 -8.76 2.17 13.23
CA PHE A 166 -8.28 3.03 14.30
C PHE A 166 -9.08 2.74 15.56
N GLU A 167 -8.39 2.47 16.68
CA GLU A 167 -9.01 2.14 17.97
C GLU A 167 -10.03 0.98 17.92
N GLY A 168 -9.81 0.01 17.02
CA GLY A 168 -10.71 -1.13 16.84
C GLY A 168 -11.99 -0.83 16.05
N LYS A 169 -12.17 0.41 15.57
CA LYS A 169 -13.22 0.76 14.60
C LYS A 169 -12.68 0.67 13.19
N PHE A 170 -13.49 0.10 12.31
CA PHE A 170 -13.19 0.03 10.89
C PHE A 170 -13.66 1.31 10.19
N TYR A 171 -12.79 1.88 9.37
CA TYR A 171 -13.03 3.07 8.56
C TYR A 171 -12.85 2.73 7.08
N GLY A 172 -13.90 2.98 6.31
CA GLY A 172 -13.89 2.81 4.86
C GLY A 172 -13.14 3.91 4.10
N PRO A 173 -13.15 3.87 2.75
CA PRO A 173 -12.50 4.88 1.92
C PRO A 173 -13.13 6.28 2.04
N GLU A 174 -14.44 6.37 2.32
CA GLU A 174 -15.13 7.64 2.50
C GLU A 174 -14.79 8.30 3.84
N GLU A 175 -14.72 7.48 4.90
CA GLU A 175 -14.43 7.91 6.28
C GLU A 175 -12.94 8.16 6.50
N PHE A 176 -12.08 7.71 5.59
CA PHE A 176 -10.65 8.00 5.61
C PHE A 176 -10.36 9.50 5.64
N LYS A 177 -11.20 10.32 4.99
CA LYS A 177 -11.07 11.78 5.01
C LYS A 177 -11.16 12.36 6.44
N ALA A 178 -11.93 11.73 7.32
CA ALA A 178 -12.04 12.15 8.71
C ALA A 178 -10.75 11.88 9.48
N LEU A 179 -10.07 10.76 9.20
CA LEU A 179 -8.79 10.41 9.82
C LEU A 179 -7.65 11.34 9.38
N GLU A 180 -7.73 11.89 8.17
CA GLU A 180 -6.73 12.87 7.69
C GLU A 180 -6.89 14.26 8.30
N ASN A 181 -8.13 14.66 8.54
CA ASN A 181 -8.46 15.95 9.14
C ASN A 181 -8.20 15.98 10.65
N LEU A 182 -7.69 14.88 11.21
CA LEU A 182 -7.24 14.88 12.60
C LEU A 182 -6.12 15.92 12.78
N PRO A 183 -6.25 16.85 13.74
CA PRO A 183 -5.22 17.83 14.01
C PRO A 183 -3.96 17.18 14.58
N THR A 184 -2.83 17.88 14.50
CA THR A 184 -1.61 17.47 15.19
C THR A 184 -1.78 17.53 16.72
N ARG A 185 -0.92 16.87 17.50
CA ARG A 185 -1.01 16.90 18.98
C ARG A 185 -1.04 18.33 19.54
N ALA A 186 -0.15 19.18 19.01
CA ALA A 186 -0.09 20.59 19.40
C ALA A 186 -1.39 21.33 19.08
N GLU A 187 -2.00 21.06 17.92
CA GLU A 187 -3.29 21.63 17.54
C GLU A 187 -4.44 21.11 18.40
N VAL A 188 -4.46 19.81 18.72
CA VAL A 188 -5.46 19.21 19.62
C VAL A 188 -5.37 19.86 21.01
N TYR A 189 -4.16 20.03 21.56
CA TYR A 189 -3.98 20.73 22.83
C TYR A 189 -4.36 22.20 22.73
N ALA A 190 -4.03 22.89 21.64
CA ALA A 190 -4.44 24.27 21.43
C ALA A 190 -5.96 24.43 21.34
N GLN A 191 -6.65 23.51 20.66
CA GLN A 191 -8.11 23.48 20.58
C GLN A 191 -8.74 23.19 21.95
N PHE A 192 -8.19 22.24 22.71
CA PHE A 192 -8.65 21.93 24.05
C PHE A 192 -8.47 23.13 25.01
N LEU A 193 -7.29 23.74 25.00
CA LEU A 193 -7.00 24.94 25.80
C LEU A 193 -7.86 26.13 25.33
N GLY A 194 -8.10 26.28 24.04
CA GLY A 194 -8.98 27.29 23.47
C GLY A 194 -10.43 27.11 23.93
N ALA A 195 -10.94 25.88 23.88
CA ALA A 195 -12.26 25.51 24.37
C ALA A 195 -12.42 25.75 25.87
N LEU A 196 -11.35 25.54 26.65
CA LEU A 196 -11.34 25.83 28.09
C LEU A 196 -11.23 27.35 28.38
N LYS A 197 -10.45 28.08 27.57
CA LYS A 197 -10.24 29.52 27.72
C LYS A 197 -11.46 30.34 27.31
N GLY A 198 -12.25 29.86 26.35
CA GLY A 198 -13.49 30.51 25.88
C GLY A 198 -14.45 30.88 27.02
N PRO A 199 -14.97 29.92 27.81
CA PRO A 199 -15.87 30.21 28.92
C PRO A 199 -15.19 31.03 30.02
N ALA A 200 -13.93 30.77 30.34
CA ALA A 200 -13.20 31.56 31.34
C ALA A 200 -13.11 33.05 30.94
N SER A 201 -12.85 33.33 29.66
CA SER A 201 -12.78 34.69 29.13
C SER A 201 -14.16 35.34 29.06
N ALA A 202 -15.21 34.56 28.75
CA ALA A 202 -16.59 35.04 28.76
C ALA A 202 -17.02 35.48 30.18
N VAL A 203 -16.69 34.70 31.21
CA VAL A 203 -17.01 35.07 32.61
C VAL A 203 -16.32 36.37 33.01
N VAL A 204 -15.02 36.51 32.73
CA VAL A 204 -14.29 37.76 32.99
C VAL A 204 -14.91 38.93 32.22
N GLY A 205 -15.28 38.71 30.96
CA GLY A 205 -15.97 39.70 30.13
C GLY A 205 -17.30 40.15 30.74
N THR A 206 -18.12 39.23 31.25
CA THR A 206 -19.41 39.58 31.88
C THR A 206 -19.26 40.38 33.17
N ILE A 207 -18.20 40.13 33.95
CA ILE A 207 -17.92 40.89 35.19
C ILE A 207 -17.41 42.29 34.85
N GLN A 208 -16.59 42.42 33.80
CA GLN A 208 -16.02 43.70 33.38
C GLN A 208 -16.97 44.57 32.55
N ALA A 209 -17.98 43.97 31.90
CA ALA A 209 -18.96 44.66 31.06
C ALA A 209 -19.62 45.87 31.74
N PRO A 210 -20.25 45.76 32.92
CA PRO A 210 -20.93 46.91 33.54
C PRO A 210 -19.96 48.06 33.89
N ALA A 211 -18.74 47.75 34.32
CA ALA A 211 -17.74 48.78 34.61
C ALA A 211 -17.29 49.50 33.34
N ARG A 212 -17.13 48.75 32.23
CA ARG A 212 -16.74 49.30 30.94
C ARG A 212 -17.83 50.18 30.33
N ASP A 213 -19.10 49.77 30.44
CA ASP A 213 -20.24 50.52 29.92
C ASP A 213 -20.37 51.90 30.60
N LEU A 214 -20.18 51.96 31.93
CA LEU A 214 -20.16 53.23 32.66
C LEU A 214 -19.04 54.16 32.21
N ILE A 215 -17.82 53.63 32.02
CA ILE A 215 -16.67 54.39 31.51
C ILE A 215 -16.95 54.90 30.10
N MET A 216 -17.54 54.09 29.23
CA MET A 216 -17.88 54.48 27.85
C MET A 216 -18.92 55.60 27.81
N VAL A 217 -19.94 55.57 28.68
CA VAL A 217 -20.94 56.64 28.79
C VAL A 217 -20.31 57.95 29.26
N LEU A 218 -19.43 57.89 30.27
CA LEU A 218 -18.71 59.07 30.76
C LEU A 218 -17.79 59.66 29.70
N GLN A 219 -17.03 58.82 28.98
CA GLN A 219 -16.18 59.27 27.87
C GLN A 219 -17.00 59.91 26.75
N ALA A 220 -18.15 59.34 26.39
CA ALA A 220 -19.05 59.93 25.41
C ALA A 220 -19.59 61.29 25.85
N TYR A 221 -19.85 61.49 27.14
CA TYR A 221 -20.26 62.78 27.68
C TYR A 221 -19.13 63.82 27.64
N CYS A 222 -17.93 63.47 28.09
CA CYS A 222 -16.77 64.36 28.00
C CYS A 222 -16.50 64.80 26.56
N LYS A 223 -16.58 63.87 25.61
CA LYS A 223 -16.35 64.15 24.19
C LYS A 223 -17.41 65.10 23.60
N LYS A 224 -18.68 64.97 23.99
CA LYS A 224 -19.74 65.92 23.59
C LYS A 224 -19.45 67.34 24.07
N LEU A 225 -19.00 67.49 25.32
CA LEU A 225 -18.64 68.79 25.87
C LEU A 225 -17.43 69.42 25.16
N GLU A 226 -16.47 68.60 24.73
CA GLU A 226 -15.33 69.06 23.92
C GLU A 226 -15.74 69.49 22.50
N GLU A 227 -16.66 68.78 21.86
CA GLU A 227 -17.20 69.13 20.54
C GLU A 227 -18.09 70.39 20.60
N GLU A 228 -18.89 70.55 21.66
CA GLU A 228 -19.67 71.78 21.92
C GLU A 228 -18.77 72.98 22.25
N GLY A 229 -17.64 72.76 22.94
CA GLY A 229 -16.64 73.79 23.24
C GLY A 229 -15.72 74.15 22.06
N ALA A 230 -15.55 73.25 21.09
CA ALA A 230 -14.80 73.50 19.85
C ALA A 230 -15.66 74.10 18.72
N GLY A 231 -16.99 74.15 18.90
CA GLY A 231 -17.95 74.75 17.98
C GLY A 231 -18.36 76.19 18.30
N GLN A 232 -17.75 76.83 19.30
CA GLN A 232 -17.89 78.26 19.63
C GLN A 232 -16.64 79.06 19.24
#